data_AF-A0A545UF00-F1
#
_entry.id   AF-A0A545UF00-F1
#
_cell.length_a   1.000
_cell.length_b   1.000
_cell.length_c   1.000
_cell.angle_alpha   90.00
_cell.angle_beta   90.00
_cell.angle_gamma   90.00
#
_symmetry.space_group_name_H-M   'P 1'
#
loop_
_entity.id
_entity.type
_entity.pdbx_description
1 polymer ?
#
loop_
_entity_poly.entity_id
_entity_poly.type
_entity_poly.pdbx_seq_one_letter_code
_entity_poly.pdbx_strand_id
1 'polypeptide(L)'
;MLNLLSNAVKFTSSGHVSFSVRLKSIKSDICRLKFEIEDTGIGIEKSQLQSIFIPFQQLDNAITRAEGTCLGLTISQRLVKLMGSKLQLKSEPKKGSKFWFELNIPVIGKENINSDDVSISATTAQQNEPIILPQKHQLDALIEQTKRHNILGIRSILKELELQRELAPFLNKTRPYVEKYRFKELAEWLEKHETS
;
A
#
# COMPACT_ATOMS: atom_id res chain seq x y z
N MET A 1 -1.51 -7.05 -0.81
CA MET A 1 -2.30 -7.68 0.28
C MET A 1 -3.81 -7.55 0.08
N LEU A 2 -4.33 -6.42 -0.41
CA LEU A 2 -5.77 -6.25 -0.70
C LEU A 2 -6.35 -7.38 -1.56
N ASN A 3 -5.61 -7.83 -2.58
CA ASN A 3 -6.06 -8.93 -3.45
C ASN A 3 -6.27 -10.25 -2.68
N LEU A 4 -5.41 -10.57 -1.70
CA LEU A 4 -5.54 -11.78 -0.90
C LEU A 4 -6.73 -11.70 0.06
N LEU A 5 -6.95 -10.52 0.65
CA LEU A 5 -8.09 -10.25 1.52
C LEU A 5 -9.42 -10.28 0.74
N SER A 6 -9.45 -9.66 -0.43
CA SER A 6 -10.60 -9.70 -1.32
C SER A 6 -10.95 -11.13 -1.71
N ASN A 7 -9.95 -11.96 -2.04
CA ASN A 7 -10.17 -13.38 -2.29
C ASN A 7 -10.74 -14.10 -1.06
N ALA A 8 -10.17 -13.88 0.13
CA ALA A 8 -10.63 -14.51 1.36
C ALA A 8 -12.10 -14.17 1.68
N VAL A 9 -12.49 -12.88 1.55
CA VAL A 9 -13.88 -12.44 1.75
C VAL A 9 -14.81 -13.03 0.69
N LYS A 10 -14.41 -12.97 -0.57
CA LYS A 10 -15.18 -13.45 -1.72
C LYS A 10 -15.51 -14.94 -1.63
N PHE A 11 -14.56 -15.76 -1.19
CA PHE A 11 -14.70 -17.22 -1.12
C PHE A 11 -15.21 -17.74 0.23
N THR A 12 -15.56 -16.85 1.15
CA THR A 12 -16.11 -17.18 2.47
C THR A 12 -17.55 -16.65 2.58
N SER A 13 -18.51 -17.44 2.10
CA SER A 13 -19.93 -17.07 2.17
C SER A 13 -20.47 -17.04 3.60
N SER A 14 -19.93 -17.88 4.49
CA SER A 14 -20.21 -17.89 5.92
C SER A 14 -18.95 -18.29 6.71
N GLY A 15 -18.80 -17.77 7.91
CA GLY A 15 -17.62 -17.98 8.77
C GLY A 15 -16.82 -16.70 8.97
N HIS A 16 -15.49 -16.79 8.98
CA HIS A 16 -14.64 -15.64 9.28
C HIS A 16 -13.40 -15.54 8.38
N VAL A 17 -12.93 -14.31 8.25
CA VAL A 17 -11.62 -13.98 7.66
C VAL A 17 -10.80 -13.27 8.72
N SER A 18 -9.58 -13.74 8.94
CA SER A 18 -8.62 -13.16 9.86
C SER A 18 -7.41 -12.64 9.10
N PHE A 19 -6.95 -11.46 9.49
CA PHE A 19 -5.66 -10.91 9.06
C PHE A 19 -4.82 -10.63 10.29
N SER A 20 -3.58 -11.10 10.27
CA SER A 20 -2.63 -10.87 11.36
C SER A 20 -1.24 -10.52 10.85
N VAL A 21 -0.59 -9.63 11.58
CA VAL A 21 0.83 -9.32 11.42
C VAL A 21 1.51 -9.65 12.74
N ARG A 22 2.49 -10.56 12.70
CA ARG A 22 3.19 -11.03 13.90
C ARG A 22 4.68 -10.81 13.77
N LEU A 23 5.29 -10.24 14.80
CA LEU A 23 6.73 -10.17 14.93
C LEU A 23 7.29 -11.60 15.14
N LYS A 24 8.21 -12.02 14.27
CA LYS A 24 8.89 -13.32 14.36
C LYS A 24 10.23 -13.24 15.07
N SER A 25 10.98 -12.17 14.82
CA SER A 25 12.27 -11.90 15.46
C SER A 25 12.69 -10.46 15.22
N ILE A 26 13.49 -9.92 16.13
CA ILE A 26 14.28 -8.70 15.90
C ILE A 26 15.75 -9.10 16.00
N LYS A 27 16.56 -8.69 15.03
CA LYS A 27 18.02 -8.87 15.07
C LYS A 27 18.67 -7.58 14.58
N SER A 28 19.44 -6.93 15.47
CA SER A 28 20.00 -5.60 15.22
C SER A 28 18.90 -4.65 14.74
N ASP A 29 19.07 -4.06 13.56
CA ASP A 29 18.13 -3.11 12.96
C ASP A 29 17.18 -3.75 11.96
N ILE A 30 16.93 -5.07 12.04
CA ILE A 30 16.01 -5.78 11.14
C ILE A 30 14.96 -6.53 11.95
N CYS A 31 13.69 -6.23 11.70
CA CYS A 31 12.58 -7.02 12.19
C CYS A 31 12.07 -7.97 11.11
N ARG A 32 11.77 -9.21 11.51
CA ARG A 32 11.10 -10.19 10.65
C ARG A 32 9.62 -10.20 11.01
N LEU A 33 8.77 -9.75 10.10
CA LEU A 33 7.31 -9.74 10.27
C LEU A 33 6.68 -10.84 9.43
N LYS A 34 5.75 -11.60 10.02
CA LYS A 34 4.90 -12.55 9.32
C LYS A 34 3.53 -11.92 9.09
N PHE A 35 3.15 -11.81 7.83
CA PHE A 35 1.81 -11.41 7.39
C PHE A 35 1.02 -12.67 7.08
N GLU A 36 -0.18 -12.81 7.62
CA GLU A 36 -1.01 -13.99 7.45
C GLU A 36 -2.47 -13.61 7.27
N ILE A 37 -3.11 -14.21 6.26
CA ILE A 37 -4.56 -14.16 6.05
C ILE A 37 -5.08 -15.59 6.15
N GLU A 38 -6.14 -15.79 6.91
CA GLU A 38 -6.83 -17.06 7.08
C GLU A 38 -8.32 -16.87 6.85
N ASP A 39 -8.92 -17.74 6.05
CA ASP A 39 -10.35 -17.79 5.79
C ASP A 39 -10.91 -19.16 6.12
N THR A 40 -12.22 -19.24 6.38
CA THR A 40 -12.96 -20.50 6.59
C THR A 40 -13.85 -20.83 5.40
N GLY A 41 -13.49 -20.36 4.20
CA GLY A 41 -14.30 -20.47 3.01
C GLY A 41 -14.27 -21.85 2.37
N ILE A 42 -14.57 -21.90 1.07
CA ILE A 42 -14.68 -23.16 0.30
C ILE A 42 -13.39 -23.97 0.26
N GLY A 43 -12.24 -23.35 0.52
CA GLY A 43 -10.92 -23.98 0.39
C GLY A 43 -10.54 -24.31 -1.06
N ILE A 44 -9.36 -24.91 -1.23
CA ILE A 44 -8.75 -25.20 -2.54
C ILE A 44 -8.29 -26.65 -2.54
N GLU A 45 -8.63 -27.38 -3.61
CA GLU A 45 -8.19 -28.75 -3.82
C GLU A 45 -6.67 -28.85 -3.97
N LYS A 46 -6.07 -29.93 -3.45
CA LYS A 46 -4.61 -30.12 -3.50
C LYS A 46 -4.06 -30.08 -4.92
N SER A 47 -4.79 -30.65 -5.88
CA SER A 47 -4.44 -30.64 -7.31
C SER A 47 -4.40 -29.24 -7.91
N GLN A 48 -5.10 -28.27 -7.31
CA GLN A 48 -5.25 -26.92 -7.82
C GLN A 48 -4.31 -25.91 -7.15
N LEU A 49 -3.64 -26.28 -6.05
CA LEU A 49 -2.77 -25.37 -5.29
C LEU A 49 -1.63 -24.75 -6.11
N GLN A 50 -1.14 -25.46 -7.13
CA GLN A 50 -0.10 -24.92 -8.01
C GLN A 50 -0.69 -24.07 -9.14
N SER A 51 -1.85 -24.46 -9.68
CA SER A 51 -2.45 -23.80 -10.84
C SER A 51 -3.07 -22.43 -10.52
N ILE A 52 -3.49 -22.19 -9.28
CA ILE A 52 -4.07 -20.89 -8.88
C ILE A 52 -3.07 -19.71 -9.02
N PHE A 53 -1.76 -19.98 -9.11
CA PHE A 53 -0.74 -18.96 -9.33
C PHE A 53 -0.46 -18.68 -10.81
N ILE A 54 -0.97 -19.55 -11.70
CA ILE A 54 -0.79 -19.42 -13.14
C ILE A 54 -1.77 -18.34 -13.64
N PRO A 55 -1.27 -17.28 -14.30
CA PRO A 55 -2.12 -16.24 -14.86
C PRO A 55 -3.15 -16.83 -15.82
N PHE A 56 -4.38 -16.33 -15.79
CA PHE A 56 -5.48 -16.70 -16.72
C PHE A 56 -5.95 -18.16 -16.64
N GLN A 57 -5.40 -18.98 -15.74
CA GLN A 57 -5.90 -20.32 -15.50
C GLN A 57 -7.06 -20.27 -14.50
N GLN A 58 -8.27 -20.05 -15.02
CA GLN A 58 -9.51 -20.18 -14.23
C GLN A 58 -9.79 -21.67 -13.99
N LEU A 59 -10.09 -22.03 -12.74
CA LEU A 59 -10.57 -23.37 -12.41
C LEU A 59 -11.97 -23.54 -13.01
N ASP A 60 -12.27 -24.73 -13.56
CA ASP A 60 -13.49 -25.03 -14.36
C ASP A 60 -14.82 -24.92 -13.60
N ASN A 61 -14.83 -24.43 -12.37
CA ASN A 61 -16.04 -24.31 -11.56
C ASN A 61 -16.86 -23.11 -12.06
N ALA A 62 -18.17 -23.31 -12.26
CA ALA A 62 -19.09 -22.29 -12.76
C ALA A 62 -19.09 -20.98 -11.94
N ILE A 63 -18.71 -21.06 -10.65
CA ILE A 63 -18.57 -19.93 -9.72
C ILE A 63 -17.34 -19.08 -10.07
N THR A 64 -16.24 -19.68 -10.51
CA THR A 64 -14.96 -18.98 -10.74
C THR A 64 -14.94 -18.20 -12.04
N ARG A 65 -15.74 -18.61 -13.04
CA ARG A 65 -15.85 -17.97 -14.37
C ARG A 65 -16.40 -16.55 -14.33
N ALA A 66 -17.27 -16.22 -13.37
CA ALA A 66 -17.95 -14.92 -13.31
C ALA A 66 -17.12 -13.80 -12.64
N GLU A 67 -15.97 -14.11 -12.02
CA GLU A 67 -15.45 -13.24 -10.95
C GLU A 67 -13.98 -12.78 -11.12
N GLY A 68 -13.52 -12.58 -12.36
CA GLY A 68 -12.29 -11.85 -12.69
C GLY A 68 -11.13 -12.69 -13.27
N THR A 69 -10.06 -12.01 -13.69
CA THR A 69 -8.94 -12.54 -14.51
C THR A 69 -7.93 -13.44 -13.78
N CYS A 70 -8.19 -13.87 -12.54
CA CYS A 70 -7.23 -14.58 -11.66
C CYS A 70 -5.87 -13.87 -11.44
N LEU A 71 -5.70 -12.63 -11.91
CA LEU A 71 -4.42 -11.89 -11.82
C LEU A 71 -4.03 -11.53 -10.38
N GLY A 72 -5.01 -11.36 -9.48
CA GLY A 72 -4.78 -10.81 -8.14
C GLY A 72 -3.79 -11.63 -7.30
N LEU A 73 -3.83 -12.96 -7.43
CA LEU A 73 -2.94 -13.87 -6.71
C LEU A 73 -1.54 -13.92 -7.33
N THR A 74 -1.43 -13.95 -8.66
CA THR A 74 -0.16 -13.87 -9.37
C THR A 74 0.57 -12.55 -9.10
N ILE A 75 -0.15 -11.41 -9.13
CA ILE A 75 0.41 -10.09 -8.78
C ILE A 75 0.92 -10.11 -7.34
N SER A 76 0.13 -10.65 -6.40
CA SER A 76 0.54 -10.76 -5.00
C SER A 76 1.81 -11.61 -4.84
N GLN A 77 1.90 -12.74 -5.54
CA GLN A 77 3.08 -13.59 -5.53
C GLN A 77 4.32 -12.86 -6.11
N ARG A 78 4.16 -12.14 -7.22
CA ARG A 78 5.24 -11.37 -7.85
C ARG A 78 5.74 -10.24 -6.94
N LEU A 79 4.83 -9.49 -6.30
CA LEU A 79 5.20 -8.44 -5.36
C LEU A 79 5.96 -9.00 -4.16
N VAL A 80 5.44 -10.06 -3.53
CA VAL A 80 6.12 -10.71 -2.41
C VAL A 80 7.51 -11.23 -2.81
N LYS A 81 7.66 -11.74 -4.04
CA LYS A 81 8.97 -12.15 -4.59
C LYS A 81 9.93 -10.98 -4.78
N LEU A 82 9.44 -9.84 -5.30
CA LEU A 82 10.24 -8.61 -5.43
C LEU A 82 10.69 -8.06 -4.07
N MET A 83 9.91 -8.31 -3.01
CA MET A 83 10.27 -7.98 -1.64
C MET A 83 11.22 -9.01 -0.99
N GLY A 84 11.82 -9.91 -1.78
CA GLY A 84 12.77 -10.91 -1.30
C GLY A 84 12.12 -12.03 -0.47
N SER A 85 10.81 -12.23 -0.60
CA SER A 85 10.05 -13.22 0.17
C SER A 85 9.31 -14.20 -0.73
N LYS A 86 8.62 -15.17 -0.12
CA LYS A 86 7.79 -16.16 -0.82
C LYS A 86 6.39 -16.17 -0.22
N LEU A 87 5.39 -16.06 -1.09
CA LEU A 87 4.00 -16.28 -0.71
C LEU A 87 3.76 -17.78 -0.55
N GLN A 88 3.32 -18.15 0.64
CA GLN A 88 3.02 -19.52 1.05
C GLN A 88 1.51 -19.70 1.16
N LEU A 89 1.05 -20.94 0.95
CA LEU A 89 -0.36 -21.31 1.00
C LEU A 89 -0.51 -22.68 1.66
N LYS A 90 -1.54 -22.79 2.50
CA LYS A 90 -2.12 -24.04 2.97
C LYS A 90 -3.63 -23.92 2.82
N SER A 91 -4.28 -24.88 2.19
CA SER A 91 -5.73 -24.89 2.05
C SER A 91 -6.24 -26.32 2.09
N GLU A 92 -7.48 -26.49 2.55
CA GLU A 92 -8.19 -27.76 2.52
C GLU A 92 -9.64 -27.51 2.12
N PRO A 93 -10.21 -28.32 1.20
CA PRO A 93 -11.60 -28.18 0.79
C PRO A 93 -12.55 -28.13 1.99
N LYS A 94 -13.46 -27.16 1.98
CA LYS A 94 -14.47 -26.88 3.02
C LYS A 94 -13.91 -26.49 4.40
N LYS A 95 -12.59 -26.29 4.53
CA LYS A 95 -11.97 -25.74 5.76
C LYS A 95 -11.34 -24.37 5.56
N GLY A 96 -11.35 -23.86 4.34
CA GLY A 96 -10.79 -22.57 3.97
C GLY A 96 -9.30 -22.60 3.66
N SER A 97 -8.70 -21.41 3.57
CA SER A 97 -7.33 -21.22 3.12
C SER A 97 -6.52 -20.30 4.03
N LYS A 98 -5.21 -20.51 4.04
CA LYS A 98 -4.23 -19.72 4.77
C LYS A 98 -3.11 -19.30 3.84
N PHE A 99 -2.98 -18.00 3.63
CA PHE A 99 -1.90 -17.38 2.87
C PHE A 99 -0.96 -16.63 3.82
N TRP A 100 0.35 -16.79 3.66
CA TRP A 100 1.29 -16.03 4.47
C TRP A 100 2.61 -15.75 3.74
N PHE A 101 3.31 -14.74 4.20
CA PHE A 101 4.69 -14.45 3.79
C PHE A 101 5.40 -13.72 4.92
N GLU A 102 6.74 -13.69 4.84
CA GLU A 102 7.57 -13.08 5.88
C GLU A 102 8.51 -12.05 5.27
N LEU A 103 8.54 -10.85 5.84
CA LEU A 103 9.39 -9.75 5.37
C LEU A 103 10.43 -9.41 6.41
N ASN A 104 11.65 -9.17 5.94
CA ASN A 104 12.69 -8.51 6.71
C ASN A 104 12.57 -7.00 6.45
N ILE A 105 12.29 -6.23 7.49
CA ILE A 105 12.07 -4.79 7.39
C ILE A 105 13.08 -4.11 8.31
N PRO A 106 13.81 -3.08 7.83
CA PRO A 106 14.69 -2.32 8.69
C PRO A 106 13.86 -1.62 9.78
N VAL A 107 14.31 -1.74 11.02
CA VAL A 107 13.81 -0.98 12.15
C VAL A 107 14.67 0.28 12.21
N ILE A 108 14.05 1.42 11.98
CA ILE A 108 14.69 2.68 12.33
C ILE A 108 14.60 2.76 13.84
N GLY A 109 15.75 2.69 14.52
CA GLY A 109 15.81 2.95 15.95
C GLY A 109 15.16 4.28 16.26
N LYS A 110 14.68 4.48 17.49
CA LYS A 110 14.52 5.85 17.98
C LYS A 110 15.93 6.46 17.98
N GLU A 111 16.37 7.02 16.86
CA GLU A 111 17.13 8.25 16.96
C GLU A 111 16.30 9.11 17.90
N ASN A 112 16.95 9.74 18.87
CA ASN A 112 16.34 10.86 19.56
C ASN A 112 15.83 11.79 18.47
N ILE A 113 14.55 11.66 18.11
CA ILE A 113 13.71 12.81 17.88
C ILE A 113 13.89 13.51 19.21
N ASN A 114 14.90 14.38 19.29
CA ASN A 114 14.98 15.36 20.34
C ASN A 114 13.63 16.05 20.23
N SER A 115 12.72 15.67 21.12
CA SER A 115 11.46 16.33 21.36
C SER A 115 11.69 17.81 21.77
N ASP A 116 12.96 18.19 21.95
CA ASP A 116 13.42 19.53 22.27
C ASP A 116 13.85 20.36 21.03
N ASP A 117 13.98 19.76 19.84
CA ASP A 117 14.26 20.52 18.59
C ASP A 117 13.09 20.51 17.60
N VAL A 118 12.02 19.78 17.94
CA VAL A 118 10.70 20.01 17.38
C VAL A 118 9.95 20.91 18.36
N SER A 119 10.39 22.17 18.40
CA SER A 119 9.45 23.25 18.67
C SER A 119 8.41 23.22 17.55
N ILE A 120 7.40 22.35 17.68
CA ILE A 120 6.06 22.67 17.20
C ILE A 120 5.65 23.86 18.05
N SER A 121 6.12 25.03 17.65
CA SER A 121 5.31 26.22 17.78
C SER A 121 4.05 25.86 17.02
N ALA A 122 3.05 25.40 17.77
CA ALA A 122 1.67 25.53 17.39
C ALA A 122 1.41 27.04 17.30
N THR A 123 1.96 27.68 16.27
CA THR A 123 1.57 29.00 15.85
C THR A 123 0.23 28.79 15.18
N THR A 124 -0.78 28.72 16.03
CA THR A 124 -2.14 29.09 15.70
C THR A 124 -2.08 30.58 15.37
N ALA A 125 -1.63 30.90 14.16
CA ALA A 125 -1.75 32.22 13.58
C ALA A 125 -2.04 32.02 12.09
N GLN A 126 -3.25 32.39 11.71
CA GLN A 126 -3.55 32.81 10.34
C GLN A 126 -2.46 33.78 9.89
N GLN A 127 -1.80 33.54 8.76
CA GLN A 127 -1.33 34.61 7.87
C GLN A 127 -0.85 34.04 6.52
N ASN A 128 -1.30 34.72 5.47
CA ASN A 128 -0.99 34.52 4.06
C ASN A 128 0.53 34.48 3.77
N GLU A 129 1.21 33.36 4.00
CA GLU A 129 2.48 33.13 3.30
C GLU A 129 2.19 32.76 1.84
N PRO A 130 2.78 33.46 0.85
CA PRO A 130 2.61 33.11 -0.54
C PRO A 130 3.13 31.68 -0.74
N ILE A 131 2.24 30.78 -1.15
CA ILE A 131 2.60 29.41 -1.49
C ILE A 131 3.45 29.47 -2.75
N ILE A 132 4.76 29.22 -2.60
CA ILE A 132 5.66 29.08 -3.75
C ILE A 132 5.37 27.73 -4.39
N LEU A 133 5.00 27.76 -5.67
CA LEU A 133 4.74 26.55 -6.46
C LEU A 133 6.06 25.99 -7.00
N PRO A 134 6.16 24.65 -7.12
CA PRO A 134 7.30 24.02 -7.79
C PRO A 134 7.33 24.40 -9.27
N GLN A 135 8.44 24.07 -9.96
CA GLN A 135 8.55 24.31 -11.38
C GLN A 135 7.41 23.62 -12.14
N LYS A 136 6.92 24.25 -13.22
CA LYS A 136 5.76 23.78 -13.99
C LYS A 136 5.83 22.29 -14.35
N HIS A 137 6.99 21.83 -14.85
CA HIS A 137 7.18 20.41 -15.17
C HIS A 137 7.00 19.47 -13.95
N GLN A 138 7.45 19.90 -12.76
CA GLN A 138 7.29 19.12 -11.53
C GLN A 138 5.83 19.14 -11.03
N LEU A 139 5.14 20.27 -11.22
CA LEU A 139 3.72 20.41 -10.91
C LEU A 139 2.86 19.53 -11.82
N ASP A 140 3.10 19.59 -13.13
CA ASP A 140 2.41 18.79 -14.15
C ASP A 140 2.60 17.29 -13.88
N ALA A 141 3.84 16.87 -13.58
CA ALA A 141 4.14 15.50 -13.20
C ALA A 141 3.38 15.09 -11.93
N LEU A 142 3.32 15.95 -10.92
CA LEU A 142 2.59 15.67 -9.68
C LEU A 142 1.08 15.54 -9.92
N ILE A 143 0.49 16.40 -10.75
CA ILE A 143 -0.92 16.33 -11.17
C ILE A 143 -1.18 15.01 -11.90
N GLU A 144 -0.32 14.64 -12.84
CA GLU A 144 -0.44 13.39 -13.60
C GLU A 144 -0.38 12.16 -12.68
N GLN A 145 0.60 12.10 -11.77
CA GLN A 145 0.70 11.00 -10.81
C GLN A 145 -0.51 10.94 -9.86
N THR A 146 -1.06 12.09 -9.49
CA THR A 146 -2.27 12.18 -8.66
C THR A 146 -3.50 11.67 -9.40
N LYS A 147 -3.70 12.06 -10.67
CA LYS A 147 -4.79 11.53 -11.54
C LYS A 147 -4.68 10.02 -11.72
N ARG A 148 -3.46 9.51 -11.91
CA ARG A 148 -3.17 8.07 -12.03
C ARG A 148 -3.23 7.31 -10.69
N HIS A 149 -3.51 7.98 -9.56
CA HIS A 149 -3.51 7.41 -8.21
C HIS A 149 -2.19 6.68 -7.87
N ASN A 150 -1.07 7.15 -8.43
CA ASN A 150 0.24 6.52 -8.25
C ASN A 150 0.96 7.08 -7.02
N ILE A 151 0.65 6.53 -5.85
CA ILE A 151 1.22 6.95 -4.56
C ILE A 151 2.77 6.94 -4.52
N LEU A 152 3.42 5.99 -5.22
CA LEU A 152 4.88 5.91 -5.25
C LEU A 152 5.46 7.04 -6.09
N GLY A 153 4.84 7.36 -7.23
CA GLY A 153 5.22 8.50 -8.06
C GLY A 153 5.05 9.83 -7.32
N ILE A 154 3.91 10.03 -6.66
CA ILE A 154 3.63 11.22 -5.83
C ILE A 154 4.69 11.38 -4.74
N ARG A 155 5.00 10.30 -4.00
CA ARG A 155 6.02 10.36 -2.92
C ARG A 155 7.42 10.63 -3.44
N SER A 156 7.78 10.08 -4.61
CA SER A 156 9.08 10.36 -5.24
C SER A 156 9.22 11.85 -5.55
N ILE A 157 8.20 12.43 -6.18
CA ILE A 157 8.19 13.85 -6.55
C ILE A 157 8.23 14.73 -5.29
N LEU A 158 7.40 14.46 -4.29
CA LEU A 158 7.40 15.26 -3.05
C LEU A 158 8.75 15.19 -2.32
N LYS A 159 9.42 14.03 -2.33
CA LYS A 159 10.76 13.88 -1.73
C LYS A 159 11.84 14.68 -2.50
N GLU A 160 11.73 14.79 -3.82
CA GLU A 160 12.61 15.65 -4.61
C GLU A 160 12.37 17.13 -4.30
N LEU A 161 11.10 17.53 -4.11
CA LEU A 161 10.73 18.89 -3.73
C LEU A 161 11.15 19.25 -2.29
N GLU A 162 11.27 18.28 -1.39
CA GLU A 162 11.76 18.49 -0.01
C GLU A 162 13.19 19.04 0.05
N LEU A 163 13.99 18.88 -1.02
CA LEU A 163 15.32 19.46 -1.12
C LEU A 163 15.29 20.99 -1.31
N GLN A 164 14.14 21.55 -1.70
CA GLN A 164 13.96 22.98 -1.95
C GLN A 164 13.24 23.61 -0.75
N ARG A 165 13.99 24.27 0.14
CA ARG A 165 13.45 24.87 1.38
C ARG A 165 12.31 25.85 1.14
N GLU A 166 12.32 26.55 0.02
CA GLU A 166 11.28 27.51 -0.41
C GLU A 166 9.91 26.85 -0.68
N LEU A 167 9.88 25.53 -0.95
CA LEU A 167 8.64 24.78 -1.17
C LEU A 167 8.03 24.22 0.12
N ALA A 168 8.60 24.51 1.29
CA ALA A 168 8.06 24.04 2.57
C ALA A 168 6.55 24.36 2.75
N PRO A 169 6.03 25.56 2.41
CA PRO A 169 4.60 25.86 2.50
C PRO A 169 3.74 24.96 1.59
N PHE A 170 4.20 24.69 0.37
CA PHE A 170 3.55 23.80 -0.58
C PHE A 170 3.52 22.34 -0.07
N LEU A 171 4.65 21.85 0.45
CA LEU A 171 4.76 20.50 1.00
C LEU A 171 3.88 20.31 2.23
N ASN A 172 3.84 21.30 3.13
CA ASN A 172 2.97 21.28 4.30
C ASN A 172 1.49 21.24 3.93
N LYS A 173 1.11 21.84 2.79
CA LYS A 173 -0.27 21.78 2.28
C LYS A 173 -0.61 20.46 1.60
N THR A 174 0.32 19.87 0.85
CA THR A 174 0.08 18.66 0.03
C THR A 174 0.23 17.35 0.82
N ARG A 175 1.17 17.27 1.78
CA ARG A 175 1.47 16.06 2.56
C ARG A 175 0.23 15.43 3.25
N PRO A 176 -0.68 16.20 3.88
CA PRO A 176 -1.88 15.64 4.51
C PRO A 176 -2.82 14.92 3.54
N TYR A 177 -2.89 15.33 2.27
CA TYR A 177 -3.72 14.66 1.28
C TYR A 177 -3.14 13.29 0.91
N VAL A 178 -1.82 13.21 0.77
CA VAL A 178 -1.10 11.98 0.42
C VAL A 178 -1.14 10.96 1.56
N GLU A 179 -0.95 11.40 2.80
CA GLU A 179 -1.03 10.54 3.99
C GLU A 179 -2.43 9.97 4.22
N LYS A 180 -3.46 10.74 3.90
CA LYS A 180 -4.88 10.35 4.04
C LYS A 180 -5.46 9.73 2.76
N TYR A 181 -4.65 9.47 1.73
CA TYR A 181 -5.08 8.91 0.44
C TYR A 181 -6.20 9.71 -0.26
N ARG A 182 -6.24 11.03 -0.06
CA ARG A 182 -7.21 11.98 -0.63
C ARG A 182 -6.74 12.53 -1.98
N PHE A 183 -6.57 11.64 -2.96
CA PHE A 183 -6.00 11.99 -4.26
C PHE A 183 -6.91 12.88 -5.10
N LYS A 184 -8.23 12.71 -4.99
CA LYS A 184 -9.19 13.54 -5.71
C LYS A 184 -9.09 15.00 -5.26
N GLU A 185 -9.10 15.22 -3.95
CA GLU A 185 -8.99 16.57 -3.36
C GLU A 185 -7.60 17.18 -3.59
N LEU A 186 -6.55 16.37 -3.66
CA LEU A 186 -5.21 16.82 -4.04
C LEU A 186 -5.17 17.29 -5.50
N ALA A 187 -5.75 16.52 -6.44
CA ALA A 187 -5.80 16.89 -7.85
C ALA A 187 -6.57 18.20 -8.06
N GLU A 188 -7.76 18.32 -7.45
CA GLU A 188 -8.57 19.55 -7.51
C GLU A 188 -7.82 20.77 -6.95
N TRP A 189 -7.05 20.57 -5.87
CA TRP A 189 -6.23 21.64 -5.30
C TRP A 189 -5.07 22.03 -6.22
N LEU A 190 -4.35 21.07 -6.79
CA LEU A 190 -3.23 21.32 -7.69
C LEU A 190 -3.68 22.02 -8.99
N GLU A 191 -4.75 21.56 -9.63
CA GLU A 191 -5.30 22.15 -10.86
C GLU A 191 -5.75 23.61 -10.65
N LYS A 192 -6.30 23.91 -9.48
CA LYS A 192 -6.69 25.28 -9.12
C LYS A 192 -5.48 26.23 -9.00
N HIS A 193 -4.30 25.70 -8.66
CA HIS A 193 -3.07 26.49 -8.51
C HIS A 193 -2.16 26.39 -9.74
N GLU A 194 -2.48 25.57 -10.74
CA GLU A 194 -1.78 25.52 -12.04
C GLU A 194 -2.13 26.75 -12.91
N THR A 195 -3.28 27.38 -12.68
CA THR A 195 -3.85 28.47 -13.51
C THR A 195 -3.64 29.88 -12.94
N SER A 196 -2.89 30.05 -11.84
CA SER A 196 -2.52 31.35 -11.25
C SER A 196 -1.05 31.66 -11.49
#